data_AF-A0AA38Q9U3-F1
#
_entry.id   AF-A0AA38Q9U3-F1
#
_cell.length_a   1.000
_cell.length_b   1.000
_cell.length_c   1.000
_cell.angle_alpha   90.00
_cell.angle_beta   90.00
_cell.angle_gamma   90.00
#
_symmetry.space_group_name_H-M   'P 1'
#
loop_
_entity.id
_entity.type
_entity.pdbx_description
1 polymer ?
#
loop_
_entity_poly.entity_id
_entity_poly.type
_entity_poly.pdbx_seq_one_letter_code
_entity_poly.pdbx_strand_id
1 'polypeptide(L)'
;MRPSFYDPDSPDEQEVALPSASRITLSSNTYIQPPLTRRGTGPGMIAFLPPSSAYKVNTEKTLDPEPVQKWAEEGFAVLGVTCGGGEGWSIEEVLTKGIEALSSLKELDTRDKFALYVYDSDVLQEVLLQIQEVKDSRLSCIVAVGDPESLHPELLPSIPMYFHIPPTASHSRVVNIASHKFSKSPYFLLPQCADYAPGEATLAHSRVLVFLRKILGGPYFDIEAIWEEHTYFEFEVRSVAKTMGTMVV
;
A
#
# COMPACT_ATOMS: atom_id res chain seq x y z
N MET A 1 22.00 21.24 -29.63
CA MET A 1 22.37 20.53 -30.87
C MET A 1 22.09 19.06 -30.63
N ARG A 2 21.35 18.36 -31.50
CA ARG A 2 21.09 16.93 -31.30
C ARG A 2 22.43 16.15 -31.41
N PRO A 3 22.71 15.19 -30.52
CA PRO A 3 23.94 14.41 -30.58
C PRO A 3 23.98 13.57 -31.87
N SER A 4 25.13 13.58 -32.55
CA SER A 4 25.35 12.83 -33.80
C SER A 4 25.79 11.38 -33.57
N PHE A 5 26.24 11.06 -32.35
CA PHE A 5 26.58 9.73 -31.86
C PHE A 5 26.27 9.65 -30.36
N TYR A 6 26.07 8.44 -29.85
CA TYR A 6 25.83 8.19 -28.42
C TYR A 6 27.12 8.36 -27.62
N ASP A 7 27.07 9.11 -26.52
CA ASP A 7 28.18 9.32 -25.59
C ASP A 7 27.69 9.05 -24.15
N PRO A 8 28.08 7.92 -23.53
CA PRO A 8 27.61 7.56 -22.19
C PRO A 8 28.12 8.50 -21.09
N ASP A 9 29.20 9.25 -21.33
CA ASP A 9 29.76 10.19 -20.35
C ASP A 9 29.16 11.60 -20.49
N SER A 10 28.23 11.78 -21.44
CA SER A 10 27.52 13.04 -21.66
C SER A 10 26.70 13.44 -20.42
N PRO A 11 26.61 14.74 -20.08
CA PRO A 11 25.68 15.23 -19.06
C PRO A 11 24.22 14.82 -19.30
N ASP A 12 23.83 14.57 -20.55
CA ASP A 12 22.48 14.15 -20.93
C ASP A 12 22.23 12.64 -20.80
N GLU A 13 23.26 11.83 -20.50
CA GLU A 13 23.19 10.38 -20.32
C GLU A 13 23.48 9.93 -18.88
N GLN A 14 23.47 10.88 -17.94
CA GLN A 14 23.54 10.55 -16.51
C GLN A 14 22.25 9.85 -16.06
N GLU A 15 22.40 8.80 -15.24
CA GLU A 15 21.26 8.05 -14.71
C GLU A 15 20.30 8.97 -13.94
N VAL A 16 19.01 8.85 -14.24
CA VAL A 16 17.97 9.54 -13.50
C VAL A 16 17.81 8.85 -12.16
N ALA A 17 17.94 9.61 -11.08
CA ALA A 17 17.76 9.09 -9.72
C ALA A 17 16.33 8.53 -9.56
N LEU A 18 16.25 7.28 -9.13
CA LEU A 18 14.97 6.65 -8.80
C LEU A 18 14.33 7.34 -7.59
N PRO A 19 12.98 7.38 -7.50
CA PRO A 19 12.30 7.84 -6.31
C PRO A 19 12.82 7.12 -5.08
N SER A 20 13.28 7.88 -4.09
CA SER A 20 13.85 7.34 -2.87
C SER A 20 13.40 8.18 -1.69
N ALA A 21 12.84 7.51 -0.69
CA ALA A 21 12.46 8.11 0.57
C ALA A 21 12.88 7.19 1.72
N SER A 22 13.61 7.75 2.68
CA SER A 22 14.02 7.01 3.87
C SER A 22 12.81 6.68 4.73
N ARG A 23 12.76 5.45 5.23
CA ARG A 23 11.77 5.00 6.20
C ARG A 23 11.95 5.75 7.52
N ILE A 24 10.84 6.14 8.12
CA ILE A 24 10.79 6.86 9.40
C ILE A 24 10.31 5.89 10.48
N THR A 25 11.20 5.50 11.39
CA THR A 25 10.86 4.62 12.52
C THR A 25 10.18 5.42 13.62
N LEU A 26 8.99 4.98 14.05
CA LEU A 26 8.21 5.63 15.13
C LEU A 26 8.31 4.85 16.44
N SER A 27 8.39 3.52 16.35
CA SER A 27 8.55 2.61 17.49
C SER A 27 9.19 1.30 17.02
N SER A 28 9.41 0.35 17.93
CA SER A 28 9.95 -0.98 17.59
C SER A 28 9.08 -1.77 16.60
N ASN A 29 7.76 -1.51 16.59
CA ASN A 29 6.81 -2.22 15.76
C ASN A 29 6.14 -1.37 14.67
N THR A 30 6.44 -0.08 14.61
CA THR A 30 5.75 0.88 13.73
C THR A 30 6.72 1.79 12.99
N TYR A 31 6.48 1.97 11.70
CA TYR A 31 7.27 2.84 10.83
C TYR A 31 6.41 3.44 9.71
N ILE A 32 6.90 4.54 9.12
CA ILE A 32 6.30 5.14 7.93
C ILE A 32 7.24 5.02 6.73
N GLN A 33 6.70 4.61 5.60
CA GLN A 33 7.31 4.74 4.28
C GLN A 33 6.61 5.88 3.52
N PRO A 34 7.30 7.00 3.23
CA PRO A 34 6.78 8.02 2.32
C PRO A 34 6.62 7.46 0.89
N PRO A 35 5.80 8.12 0.04
CA PRO A 35 5.60 7.72 -1.35
C PRO A 35 6.93 7.52 -2.11
N LEU A 36 7.02 6.43 -2.87
CA LEU A 36 8.17 6.04 -3.68
C LEU A 36 7.89 6.24 -5.16
N THR A 37 7.20 7.33 -5.49
CA THR A 37 6.88 7.74 -6.86
C THR A 37 7.53 9.08 -7.17
N ARG A 38 7.70 9.41 -8.45
CA ARG A 38 8.26 10.70 -8.90
C ARG A 38 7.43 11.88 -8.41
N ARG A 39 6.13 11.66 -8.19
CA ARG A 39 5.23 12.64 -7.58
C ARG A 39 5.67 13.06 -6.18
N GLY A 40 6.29 12.15 -5.43
CA GLY A 40 6.80 12.39 -4.08
C GLY A 40 5.72 12.69 -3.03
N THR A 41 4.44 12.74 -3.42
CA THR A 41 3.31 13.00 -2.53
C THR A 41 2.15 12.05 -2.81
N GLY A 42 1.32 11.80 -1.81
CA GLY A 42 0.09 11.02 -1.98
C GLY A 42 -0.68 10.76 -0.70
N PRO A 43 -1.81 10.05 -0.80
CA PRO A 43 -2.72 9.86 0.31
C PRO A 43 -2.15 8.90 1.36
N GLY A 44 -2.65 9.02 2.58
CA GLY A 44 -2.18 8.24 3.72
C GLY A 44 -2.94 6.92 3.89
N MET A 45 -2.21 5.88 4.28
CA MET A 45 -2.82 4.63 4.72
C MET A 45 -2.06 3.97 5.87
N ILE A 46 -2.78 3.19 6.67
CA ILE A 46 -2.24 2.36 7.75
C ILE A 46 -2.33 0.90 7.33
N ALA A 47 -1.25 0.13 7.50
CA ALA A 47 -1.17 -1.29 7.19
C ALA A 47 -0.81 -2.10 8.45
N PHE A 48 -1.75 -2.92 8.92
CA PHE A 48 -1.51 -3.91 9.98
C PHE A 48 -0.98 -5.19 9.35
N LEU A 49 0.28 -5.51 9.62
CA LEU A 49 1.02 -6.63 9.04
C LEU A 49 1.15 -7.77 10.06
N PRO A 50 1.05 -9.03 9.61
CA PRO A 50 1.26 -10.17 10.50
C PRO A 50 2.74 -10.29 10.91
N PRO A 51 3.03 -10.81 12.11
CA PRO A 51 4.40 -11.07 12.51
C PRO A 51 5.01 -12.19 11.67
N SER A 52 6.34 -12.21 11.53
CA SER A 52 7.04 -13.24 10.74
C SER A 52 6.86 -14.66 11.28
N SER A 53 6.39 -14.82 12.53
CA SER A 53 6.04 -16.11 13.12
C SER A 53 4.69 -16.65 12.68
N ALA A 54 3.83 -15.82 12.07
CA ALA A 54 2.46 -16.18 11.69
C ALA A 54 2.41 -17.07 10.43
N TYR A 55 3.48 -17.10 9.64
CA TYR A 55 3.54 -17.83 8.38
C TYR A 55 4.90 -18.45 8.14
N LYS A 56 4.94 -19.46 7.26
CA LYS A 56 6.19 -20.06 6.81
C LYS A 56 6.91 -19.10 5.87
N VAL A 57 8.17 -18.79 6.15
CA VAL A 57 8.97 -17.89 5.31
C VAL A 57 9.23 -18.50 3.93
N ASN A 58 9.06 -17.68 2.90
CA ASN A 58 9.46 -17.97 1.54
C ASN A 58 10.99 -17.83 1.41
N THR A 59 11.64 -18.88 0.93
CA THR A 59 13.10 -18.87 0.69
C THR A 59 13.45 -18.45 -0.73
N GLU A 60 12.46 -18.37 -1.63
CA GLU A 60 12.65 -17.93 -3.00
C GLU A 60 12.57 -16.42 -3.11
N LYS A 61 13.42 -15.83 -3.98
CA LYS A 61 13.38 -14.40 -4.23
C LYS A 61 12.19 -14.07 -5.12
N THR A 62 11.26 -13.26 -4.62
CA THR A 62 10.15 -12.70 -5.38
C THR A 62 10.53 -11.33 -5.96
N LEU A 63 9.90 -10.96 -7.08
CA LEU A 63 10.01 -9.60 -7.62
C LEU A 63 9.02 -8.64 -6.95
N ASP A 64 7.91 -9.16 -6.42
CA ASP A 64 6.93 -8.35 -5.70
C ASP A 64 7.51 -7.85 -4.37
N PRO A 65 7.41 -6.54 -4.09
CA PRO A 65 7.85 -5.97 -2.83
C PRO A 65 6.88 -6.29 -1.69
N GLU A 66 7.41 -6.20 -0.47
CA GLU A 66 6.64 -6.23 0.77
C GLU A 66 5.48 -5.22 0.77
N PRO A 67 4.34 -5.49 1.44
CA PRO A 67 3.13 -4.68 1.33
C PRO A 67 3.34 -3.16 1.51
N VAL A 68 4.15 -2.75 2.48
CA VAL A 68 4.38 -1.32 2.73
C VAL A 68 5.13 -0.65 1.59
N GLN A 69 6.16 -1.31 1.06
CA GLN A 69 6.89 -0.81 -0.10
C GLN A 69 5.99 -0.84 -1.34
N LYS A 70 5.22 -1.91 -1.54
CA LYS A 70 4.28 -2.06 -2.65
C LYS A 70 3.30 -0.89 -2.74
N TRP A 71 2.69 -0.50 -1.63
CA TRP A 71 1.77 0.65 -1.60
C TRP A 71 2.49 1.99 -1.72
N ALA A 72 3.71 2.11 -1.22
CA ALA A 72 4.51 3.33 -1.41
C ALA A 72 4.90 3.54 -2.88
N GLU A 73 5.23 2.47 -3.61
CA GLU A 73 5.47 2.46 -5.06
C GLU A 73 4.20 2.78 -5.87
N GLU A 74 3.01 2.58 -5.30
CA GLU A 74 1.74 3.07 -5.88
C GLU A 74 1.47 4.55 -5.58
N GLY A 75 2.33 5.19 -4.78
CA GLY A 75 2.25 6.61 -4.42
C GLY A 75 1.57 6.90 -3.09
N PHE A 76 1.36 5.92 -2.21
CA PHE A 76 0.78 6.15 -0.89
C PHE A 76 1.86 6.48 0.15
N ALA A 77 1.51 7.30 1.15
CA ALA A 77 2.26 7.40 2.39
C ALA A 77 1.75 6.31 3.34
N VAL A 78 2.59 5.35 3.68
CA VAL A 78 2.16 4.10 4.34
C VAL A 78 2.75 3.99 5.72
N LEU A 79 1.91 3.92 6.75
CA LEU A 79 2.30 3.53 8.09
C LEU A 79 2.15 2.01 8.24
N GLY A 80 3.27 1.30 8.36
CA GLY A 80 3.28 -0.14 8.64
C GLY A 80 3.38 -0.41 10.13
N VAL A 81 2.56 -1.32 10.64
CA VAL A 81 2.66 -1.81 12.02
C VAL A 81 2.57 -3.34 12.07
N THR A 82 3.35 -3.96 12.96
CA THR A 82 3.25 -5.38 13.28
C THR A 82 2.86 -5.54 14.75
N CYS A 83 1.65 -6.02 15.02
CA CYS A 83 1.14 -6.19 16.39
C CYS A 83 1.58 -7.55 16.99
N GLY A 84 1.55 -7.69 18.32
CA GLY A 84 1.78 -8.99 19.00
C GLY A 84 3.14 -9.21 19.66
N GLY A 85 4.00 -8.19 19.77
CA GLY A 85 5.36 -8.29 20.34
C GLY A 85 5.56 -7.77 21.77
N GLY A 86 4.51 -7.26 22.44
CA GLY A 86 4.58 -6.68 23.80
C GLY A 86 5.27 -5.32 23.91
N GLU A 87 6.23 -5.02 23.01
CA GLU A 87 6.85 -3.71 22.86
C GLU A 87 6.37 -3.00 21.59
N GLY A 88 6.19 -1.68 21.67
CA GLY A 88 5.76 -0.84 20.56
C GLY A 88 4.41 -0.17 20.81
N TRP A 89 3.77 0.31 19.74
CA TRP A 89 2.46 0.94 19.82
C TRP A 89 1.35 -0.09 19.91
N SER A 90 0.37 0.17 20.77
CA SER A 90 -0.90 -0.56 20.78
C SER A 90 -1.74 -0.25 19.54
N ILE A 91 -2.79 -1.03 19.28
CA ILE A 91 -3.72 -0.77 18.16
C ILE A 91 -4.39 0.60 18.30
N GLU A 92 -4.80 0.99 19.51
CA GLU A 92 -5.35 2.31 19.81
C GLU A 92 -4.33 3.43 19.51
N GLU A 93 -3.07 3.24 19.93
CA GLU A 93 -2.00 4.20 19.65
C GLU A 93 -1.71 4.32 18.16
N VAL A 94 -1.76 3.22 17.40
CA VAL A 94 -1.61 3.25 15.94
C VAL A 94 -2.73 4.06 15.31
N LEU A 95 -3.99 3.84 15.71
CA LEU A 95 -5.13 4.56 15.14
C LEU A 95 -5.13 6.05 15.50
N THR A 96 -4.60 6.42 16.66
CA THR A 96 -4.54 7.83 17.10
C THR A 96 -3.24 8.49 16.67
N LYS A 97 -2.10 8.06 17.20
CA LYS A 97 -0.77 8.64 16.92
C LYS A 97 -0.34 8.40 15.48
N GLY A 98 -0.76 7.31 14.85
CA GLY A 98 -0.39 7.01 13.47
C GLY A 98 -1.03 7.95 12.45
N ILE A 99 -2.30 8.32 12.63
CA ILE A 99 -2.95 9.33 11.77
C ILE A 99 -2.28 10.70 11.95
N GLU A 100 -1.92 11.08 13.18
CA GLU A 100 -1.19 12.33 13.43
C GLU A 100 0.22 12.30 12.83
N ALA A 101 0.94 11.17 12.94
CA ALA A 101 2.25 11.00 12.35
C ALA A 101 2.21 11.11 10.81
N LEU A 102 1.24 10.44 10.17
CA LEU A 102 1.02 10.61 8.72
C LEU A 102 0.65 12.06 8.37
N SER A 103 -0.22 12.70 9.16
CA SER A 103 -0.65 14.09 8.95
C SER A 103 0.49 15.09 9.00
N SER A 104 1.54 14.78 9.76
CA SER A 104 2.75 15.59 9.91
C SER A 104 3.73 15.50 8.72
N LEU A 105 3.53 14.55 7.80
CA LEU A 105 4.37 14.42 6.62
C LEU A 105 4.10 15.57 5.63
N LYS A 106 5.18 16.10 5.06
CA LYS A 106 5.09 17.07 3.95
C LYS A 106 4.65 16.39 2.66
N GLU A 107 4.94 15.09 2.52
CA GLU A 107 4.59 14.23 1.40
C GLU A 107 3.11 13.82 1.38
N LEU A 108 2.36 14.10 2.44
CA LEU A 108 0.92 13.81 2.48
C LEU A 108 0.14 14.93 1.77
N ASP A 109 -0.68 14.59 0.77
CA ASP A 109 -1.51 15.55 0.03
C ASP A 109 -2.97 15.58 0.52
N THR A 110 -3.51 14.44 0.90
CA THR A 110 -4.86 14.26 1.45
C THR A 110 -4.78 14.04 2.96
N ARG A 111 -5.25 15.02 3.73
CA ARG A 111 -5.15 15.04 5.22
C ARG A 111 -6.48 14.75 5.93
N ASP A 112 -7.57 14.71 5.19
CA ASP A 112 -8.93 14.49 5.68
C ASP A 112 -9.41 13.04 5.47
N LYS A 113 -8.66 12.24 4.71
CA LYS A 113 -9.02 10.85 4.38
C LYS A 113 -7.83 9.91 4.49
N PHE A 114 -8.00 8.85 5.26
CA PHE A 114 -7.04 7.77 5.40
C PHE A 114 -7.71 6.42 5.12
N ALA A 115 -6.94 5.51 4.55
CA ALA A 115 -7.34 4.11 4.44
C ALA A 115 -6.65 3.26 5.49
N LEU A 116 -7.28 2.14 5.83
CA LEU A 116 -6.70 1.14 6.71
C LEU A 116 -6.74 -0.23 6.03
N TYR A 117 -5.61 -0.94 6.03
CA TYR A 117 -5.48 -2.28 5.49
C TYR A 117 -5.01 -3.24 6.58
N VAL A 118 -5.87 -4.18 6.96
CA VAL A 118 -5.54 -5.29 7.86
C VAL A 118 -5.12 -6.53 7.07
N TYR A 119 -3.82 -6.80 7.00
CA TYR A 119 -3.29 -8.06 6.44
C TYR A 119 -3.32 -9.19 7.46
N ASP A 120 -3.14 -8.86 8.74
CA ASP A 120 -3.18 -9.83 9.84
C ASP A 120 -4.62 -10.08 10.31
N SER A 121 -5.16 -11.24 9.94
CA SER A 121 -6.53 -11.62 10.32
C SER A 121 -6.71 -11.77 11.84
N ASP A 122 -5.64 -12.04 12.59
CA ASP A 122 -5.73 -12.33 14.03
C ASP A 122 -6.03 -11.05 14.84
N VAL A 123 -5.61 -9.89 14.34
CA VAL A 123 -5.88 -8.59 14.99
C VAL A 123 -7.11 -7.89 14.44
N LEU A 124 -7.74 -8.39 13.38
CA LEU A 124 -8.85 -7.74 12.70
C LEU A 124 -9.99 -7.35 13.63
N GLN A 125 -10.42 -8.25 14.51
CA GLN A 125 -11.51 -7.99 15.43
C GLN A 125 -11.16 -6.87 16.42
N GLU A 126 -9.93 -6.86 16.95
CA GLU A 126 -9.46 -5.83 17.86
C GLU A 126 -9.32 -4.48 17.16
N VAL A 127 -8.80 -4.45 15.93
CA VAL A 127 -8.72 -3.25 15.10
C VAL A 127 -10.11 -2.64 14.88
N LEU A 128 -11.10 -3.45 14.51
CA LEU A 128 -12.46 -2.94 14.31
C LEU A 128 -13.09 -2.42 15.60
N LEU A 129 -12.81 -3.06 16.75
CA LEU A 129 -13.30 -2.59 18.06
C LEU A 129 -12.71 -1.21 18.34
N GLN A 130 -11.40 -1.04 18.16
CA GLN A 130 -10.72 0.21 18.44
C GLN A 130 -11.13 1.34 17.47
N ILE A 131 -11.46 1.02 16.21
CA ILE A 131 -12.04 2.01 15.28
C ILE A 131 -13.36 2.57 15.82
N GLN A 132 -14.20 1.72 16.40
CA GLN A 132 -15.49 2.13 16.99
C GLN A 132 -15.32 2.95 18.27
N GLU A 133 -14.25 2.72 19.04
CA GLU A 133 -13.96 3.50 20.25
C GLU A 133 -13.33 4.86 19.92
N VAL A 134 -12.31 4.87 19.04
CA VAL A 134 -11.57 6.09 18.66
C VAL A 134 -12.45 7.05 17.84
N LYS A 135 -13.31 6.53 16.96
CA LYS A 135 -14.24 7.30 16.11
C LYS A 135 -13.60 8.46 15.33
N ASP A 136 -12.38 8.25 14.82
CA ASP A 136 -11.72 9.25 13.98
C ASP A 136 -12.44 9.38 12.64
N SER A 137 -13.02 10.56 12.37
CA SER A 137 -13.80 10.82 11.15
C SER A 137 -12.96 10.83 9.87
N ARG A 138 -11.62 10.89 9.97
CA ARG A 138 -10.73 10.89 8.81
C ARG A 138 -10.53 9.48 8.26
N LEU A 139 -10.85 8.43 9.02
CA LEU A 139 -10.80 7.06 8.50
C LEU A 139 -11.94 6.83 7.51
N SER A 140 -11.58 6.70 6.23
CA SER A 140 -12.54 6.72 5.12
C SER A 140 -12.90 5.35 4.56
N CYS A 141 -12.03 4.36 4.72
CA CYS A 141 -12.31 2.98 4.30
C CYS A 141 -11.40 1.95 4.96
N ILE A 142 -11.83 0.69 4.92
CA ILE A 142 -11.11 -0.45 5.46
C ILE A 142 -10.95 -1.53 4.38
N VAL A 143 -9.76 -2.11 4.32
CA VAL A 143 -9.46 -3.33 3.56
C VAL A 143 -8.99 -4.37 4.56
N ALA A 144 -9.46 -5.60 4.46
CA ALA A 144 -9.09 -6.64 5.41
C ALA A 144 -8.95 -8.01 4.74
N VAL A 145 -8.03 -8.82 5.26
CA VAL A 145 -8.01 -10.28 5.06
C VAL A 145 -8.81 -10.92 6.18
N GLY A 146 -9.85 -11.67 5.84
CA GLY A 146 -10.71 -12.32 6.83
C GLY A 146 -12.08 -12.66 6.30
N ASP A 147 -12.90 -13.26 7.15
CA ASP A 147 -14.30 -13.57 6.86
C ASP A 147 -15.21 -12.54 7.55
N PRO A 148 -15.90 -11.66 6.83
CA PRO A 148 -16.83 -10.72 7.45
C PRO A 148 -18.04 -11.41 8.09
N GLU A 149 -18.39 -12.65 7.71
CA GLU A 149 -19.51 -13.38 8.32
C GLU A 149 -19.16 -13.95 9.71
N SER A 150 -17.87 -14.07 10.05
CA SER A 150 -17.44 -14.47 11.39
C SER A 150 -17.42 -13.30 12.40
N LEU A 151 -17.58 -12.07 11.92
CA LEU A 151 -17.59 -10.87 12.73
C LEU A 151 -19.01 -10.55 13.22
N HIS A 152 -19.11 -9.98 14.42
CA HIS A 152 -20.39 -9.50 14.94
C HIS A 152 -20.86 -8.29 14.11
N PRO A 153 -22.12 -8.23 13.63
CA PRO A 153 -22.58 -7.12 12.77
C PRO A 153 -22.42 -5.72 13.38
N GLU A 154 -22.54 -5.59 14.71
CA GLU A 154 -22.36 -4.31 15.41
C GLU A 154 -20.91 -3.80 15.41
N LEU A 155 -19.96 -4.68 15.10
CA LEU A 155 -18.54 -4.32 15.02
C LEU A 155 -18.20 -3.62 13.71
N LEU A 156 -18.97 -3.87 12.65
CA LEU A 156 -18.69 -3.35 11.31
C LEU A 156 -19.01 -1.84 11.26
N PRO A 157 -18.02 -0.98 11.01
CA PRO A 157 -18.25 0.46 10.91
C PRO A 157 -19.04 0.81 9.66
N SER A 158 -19.72 1.95 9.67
CA SER A 158 -20.54 2.43 8.54
C SER A 158 -19.73 2.98 7.36
N ILE A 159 -18.40 2.82 7.37
CA ILE A 159 -17.52 3.24 6.28
C ILE A 159 -17.34 2.11 5.26
N PRO A 160 -17.05 2.41 3.98
CA PRO A 160 -16.83 1.38 2.98
C PRO A 160 -15.74 0.37 3.37
N MET A 161 -16.03 -0.91 3.15
CA MET A 161 -15.11 -2.01 3.44
C MET A 161 -14.87 -2.90 2.22
N TYR A 162 -13.64 -3.43 2.12
CA TYR A 162 -13.25 -4.45 1.15
C TYR A 162 -12.63 -5.66 1.85
N PHE A 163 -13.11 -6.87 1.57
CA PHE A 163 -12.57 -8.10 2.16
C PHE A 163 -11.94 -9.04 1.14
N HIS A 164 -10.73 -9.51 1.47
CA HIS A 164 -10.18 -10.74 0.92
C HIS A 164 -10.64 -11.90 1.79
N ILE A 165 -11.49 -12.76 1.23
CA ILE A 165 -12.14 -13.86 1.93
C ILE A 165 -11.31 -15.15 1.76
N PRO A 166 -10.96 -15.85 2.86
CA PRO A 166 -10.22 -17.10 2.78
C PRO A 166 -10.97 -18.22 2.06
N PRO A 167 -10.26 -19.19 1.46
CA PRO A 167 -10.87 -20.27 0.68
C PRO A 167 -11.81 -21.14 1.51
N THR A 168 -11.59 -21.21 2.83
CA THR A 168 -12.38 -21.98 3.79
C THR A 168 -13.72 -21.32 4.12
N ALA A 169 -13.85 -20.01 3.92
CA ALA A 169 -15.06 -19.27 4.24
C ALA A 169 -16.13 -19.39 3.13
N SER A 170 -17.39 -19.23 3.52
CA SER A 170 -18.51 -19.15 2.57
C SER A 170 -18.41 -17.86 1.74
N HIS A 171 -19.06 -17.80 0.57
CA HIS A 171 -19.15 -16.53 -0.16
C HIS A 171 -19.95 -15.55 0.69
N SER A 172 -19.29 -14.51 1.18
CA SER A 172 -19.93 -13.49 1.99
C SER A 172 -21.10 -12.86 1.24
N ARG A 173 -22.28 -12.85 1.87
CA ARG A 173 -23.48 -12.16 1.37
C ARG A 173 -23.78 -10.87 2.13
N VAL A 174 -22.78 -10.30 2.81
CA VAL A 174 -22.98 -9.05 3.55
C VAL A 174 -23.24 -7.91 2.56
N VAL A 175 -24.45 -7.36 2.62
CA VAL A 175 -24.89 -6.26 1.75
C VAL A 175 -24.00 -5.05 1.98
N ASN A 176 -23.55 -4.40 0.89
CA ASN A 176 -22.66 -3.23 0.87
C ASN A 176 -21.18 -3.47 1.24
N ILE A 177 -20.72 -4.71 1.35
CA ILE A 177 -19.29 -5.03 1.47
C ILE A 177 -18.77 -5.58 0.14
N ALA A 178 -17.78 -4.91 -0.44
CA ALA A 178 -17.06 -5.45 -1.58
C ALA A 178 -16.17 -6.60 -1.09
N SER A 179 -16.22 -7.76 -1.73
CA SER A 179 -15.40 -8.89 -1.30
C SER A 179 -14.97 -9.79 -2.45
N HIS A 180 -13.87 -10.49 -2.25
CA HIS A 180 -13.38 -11.50 -3.18
C HIS A 180 -12.77 -12.67 -2.44
N LYS A 181 -13.14 -13.88 -2.87
CA LYS A 181 -12.60 -15.13 -2.35
C LYS A 181 -11.34 -15.52 -3.10
N PHE A 182 -10.26 -15.81 -2.37
CA PHE A 182 -9.01 -16.33 -2.92
C PHE A 182 -8.89 -17.85 -2.70
N SER A 183 -7.97 -18.50 -3.40
CA SER A 183 -7.89 -19.98 -3.42
C SER A 183 -6.88 -20.57 -2.43
N LYS A 184 -5.92 -19.75 -1.97
CA LYS A 184 -4.81 -20.18 -1.09
C LYS A 184 -4.97 -19.69 0.36
N SER A 185 -3.88 -19.75 1.14
CA SER A 185 -3.73 -19.23 2.51
C SER A 185 -4.10 -17.76 2.66
N PRO A 186 -4.54 -17.29 3.86
CA PRO A 186 -4.72 -15.85 4.13
C PRO A 186 -3.48 -15.00 3.86
N TYR A 187 -2.30 -15.60 3.87
CA TYR A 187 -1.03 -14.94 3.59
C TYR A 187 -0.63 -14.92 2.11
N PHE A 188 -1.54 -15.27 1.18
CA PHE A 188 -1.25 -15.32 -0.26
C PHE A 188 -0.77 -13.99 -0.87
N LEU A 189 -1.04 -12.87 -0.18
CA LEU A 189 -0.64 -11.51 -0.57
C LEU A 189 0.82 -11.17 -0.23
N LEU A 190 1.45 -11.96 0.65
CA LEU A 190 2.73 -11.64 1.27
C LEU A 190 3.86 -12.34 0.50
N PRO A 191 4.72 -11.63 -0.24
CA PRO A 191 5.80 -12.26 -1.02
C PRO A 191 6.80 -13.07 -0.19
N GLN A 192 7.00 -12.69 1.06
CA GLN A 192 7.80 -13.39 2.06
C GLN A 192 7.14 -14.64 2.66
N CYS A 193 5.90 -14.95 2.30
CA CYS A 193 5.21 -16.16 2.76
C CYS A 193 5.32 -17.28 1.73
N ALA A 194 5.56 -18.51 2.18
CA ALA A 194 5.62 -19.69 1.31
C ALA A 194 4.30 -19.96 0.56
N ASP A 195 3.17 -19.45 1.07
CA ASP A 195 1.86 -19.56 0.43
C ASP A 195 1.59 -18.43 -0.58
N TYR A 196 2.57 -17.56 -0.85
CA TYR A 196 2.45 -16.47 -1.82
C TYR A 196 1.87 -16.96 -3.15
N ALA A 197 0.92 -16.21 -3.71
CA ALA A 197 0.26 -16.52 -4.95
C ALA A 197 0.30 -15.31 -5.89
N PRO A 198 1.35 -15.14 -6.71
CA PRO A 198 1.58 -13.90 -7.45
C PRO A 198 0.40 -13.49 -8.33
N GLY A 199 -0.23 -14.43 -9.04
CA GLY A 199 -1.40 -14.13 -9.88
C GLY A 199 -2.61 -13.61 -9.07
N GLU A 200 -2.89 -14.23 -7.93
CA GLU A 200 -4.00 -13.79 -7.06
C GLU A 200 -3.66 -12.51 -6.30
N ALA A 201 -2.41 -12.36 -5.86
CA ALA A 201 -1.92 -11.16 -5.20
C ALA A 201 -2.00 -9.94 -6.12
N THR A 202 -1.60 -10.07 -7.39
CA THR A 202 -1.74 -9.00 -8.39
C THR A 202 -3.19 -8.65 -8.65
N LEU A 203 -4.08 -9.64 -8.81
CA LEU A 203 -5.50 -9.39 -9.01
C LEU A 203 -6.15 -8.70 -7.79
N ALA A 204 -5.81 -9.15 -6.59
CA ALA A 204 -6.26 -8.58 -5.33
C ALA A 204 -5.78 -7.13 -5.19
N HIS A 205 -4.49 -6.89 -5.41
CA HIS A 205 -3.87 -5.56 -5.36
C HIS A 205 -4.56 -4.58 -6.32
N SER A 206 -4.73 -4.95 -7.59
CA SER A 206 -5.39 -4.09 -8.60
C SER A 206 -6.83 -3.71 -8.20
N ARG A 207 -7.59 -4.64 -7.61
CA ARG A 207 -8.96 -4.37 -7.14
C ARG A 207 -8.97 -3.42 -5.95
N VAL A 208 -8.07 -3.63 -4.98
CA VAL A 208 -7.93 -2.76 -3.82
C VAL A 208 -7.46 -1.37 -4.26
N LEU A 209 -6.52 -1.27 -5.19
CA LEU A 209 -6.04 0.01 -5.71
C LEU A 209 -7.18 0.84 -6.31
N VAL A 210 -8.05 0.22 -7.10
CA VAL A 210 -9.26 0.89 -7.63
C VAL A 210 -10.22 1.32 -6.51
N PHE A 211 -10.44 0.45 -5.52
CA PHE A 211 -11.28 0.75 -4.35
C PHE A 211 -10.73 1.94 -3.55
N LEU A 212 -9.43 1.95 -3.25
CA LEU A 212 -8.76 3.02 -2.51
C LEU A 212 -8.79 4.35 -3.28
N ARG A 213 -8.41 4.35 -4.57
CA ARG A 213 -8.42 5.55 -5.41
C ARG A 213 -9.81 6.19 -5.47
N LYS A 214 -10.87 5.38 -5.58
CA LYS A 214 -12.25 5.88 -5.60
C LYS A 214 -12.65 6.63 -4.32
N ILE A 215 -12.14 6.21 -3.17
CA ILE A 215 -12.55 6.75 -1.86
C ILE A 215 -11.65 7.91 -1.43
N LEU A 216 -10.34 7.73 -1.55
CA LEU A 216 -9.34 8.72 -1.15
C LEU A 216 -9.17 9.84 -2.19
N GLY A 217 -9.59 9.61 -3.44
CA GLY A 217 -9.43 10.57 -4.54
C GLY A 217 -8.02 10.62 -5.11
N GLY A 218 -7.23 9.55 -4.97
CA GLY A 218 -5.87 9.45 -5.48
C GLY A 218 -5.10 8.26 -4.92
N PRO A 219 -3.81 8.12 -5.23
CA PRO A 219 -3.06 9.00 -6.13
C PRO A 219 -3.45 8.76 -7.59
N TYR A 220 -3.53 9.85 -8.38
CA TYR A 220 -3.72 9.83 -9.82
C TYR A 220 -2.45 10.32 -10.51
N PHE A 221 -2.08 9.67 -11.60
CA PHE A 221 -0.93 10.04 -12.42
C PHE A 221 -1.43 10.52 -13.77
N ASP A 222 -0.89 11.63 -14.25
CA ASP A 222 -1.15 12.12 -15.59
C ASP A 222 -0.33 11.29 -16.58
N ILE A 223 -0.92 10.19 -17.04
CA ILE A 223 -0.26 9.23 -17.94
C ILE A 223 0.09 9.89 -19.28
N GLU A 224 -0.69 10.87 -19.74
CA GLU A 224 -0.40 11.59 -20.97
C GLU A 224 0.84 12.46 -20.79
N ALA A 225 0.95 13.21 -19.69
CA ALA A 225 2.14 14.01 -19.40
C ALA A 225 3.40 13.13 -19.25
N ILE A 226 3.29 11.97 -18.59
CA ILE A 226 4.40 11.01 -18.46
C ILE A 226 4.79 10.46 -19.84
N TRP A 227 3.81 10.18 -20.70
CA TRP A 227 4.04 9.68 -22.05
C TRP A 227 4.65 10.75 -22.97
N GLU A 228 4.20 12.00 -22.89
CA GLU A 228 4.81 13.14 -23.59
C GLU A 228 6.27 13.33 -23.18
N GLU A 229 6.57 13.24 -21.88
CA GLU A 229 7.95 13.30 -21.36
C GLU A 229 8.80 12.14 -21.87
N HIS A 230 8.27 10.91 -21.83
CA HIS A 230 8.94 9.71 -22.35
C HIS A 230 9.30 9.87 -23.83
N THR A 231 8.32 10.19 -24.66
CA THR A 231 8.49 10.35 -26.12
C THR A 231 9.40 11.53 -26.47
N TYR A 232 9.39 12.61 -25.67
CA TYR A 232 10.35 13.71 -25.81
C TYR A 232 11.79 13.22 -25.60
N PHE A 233 12.05 12.46 -24.53
CA PHE A 233 13.40 11.95 -24.26
C PHE A 233 13.84 10.89 -25.27
N GLU A 234 12.92 10.07 -25.75
CA GLU A 234 13.21 9.02 -26.73
C GLU A 234 13.52 9.59 -28.12
N PHE A 235 12.70 10.53 -28.62
CA PHE A 235 12.77 10.95 -30.02
C PHE A 235 13.48 12.29 -30.25
N GLU A 236 13.30 13.26 -29.36
CA GLU A 236 13.86 14.60 -29.52
C GLU A 236 15.27 14.69 -28.91
N VAL A 237 15.40 14.33 -27.63
CA VAL A 237 16.68 14.34 -26.90
C VAL A 237 17.52 13.11 -27.26
N ARG A 238 16.86 11.97 -27.51
CA ARG A 238 17.48 10.65 -27.74
C ARG A 238 18.39 10.22 -26.59
N SER A 239 17.98 10.52 -25.36
CA SER A 239 18.70 10.12 -24.15
C SER A 239 18.16 8.80 -23.65
N VAL A 240 19.01 7.77 -23.60
CA VAL A 240 18.61 6.45 -23.08
C VAL A 240 18.34 6.57 -21.58
N ALA A 241 19.25 7.24 -20.84
CA ALA A 241 19.13 7.37 -19.40
C ALA A 241 17.84 8.10 -18.98
N LYS A 242 17.50 9.20 -19.65
CA LYS A 242 16.28 9.97 -19.34
C LYS A 242 15.01 9.23 -19.77
N THR A 243 15.04 8.52 -20.90
CA THR A 243 13.92 7.67 -21.34
C THR A 243 13.65 6.58 -20.31
N MET A 244 14.69 5.88 -19.85
CA MET A 244 14.55 4.87 -18.79
C MET A 244 14.05 5.46 -17.47
N GLY A 245 14.47 6.69 -17.13
CA GLY A 245 13.99 7.41 -15.95
C GLY A 245 12.49 7.71 -15.93
N THR A 246 11.83 7.74 -17.09
CA THR A 246 10.36 7.94 -17.18
C THR A 246 9.56 6.64 -17.11
N MET A 247 10.21 5.47 -17.17
CA MET A 247 9.53 4.17 -17.04
C MET A 247 9.16 3.83 -15.58
N VAL A 248 9.62 4.63 -14.62
CA VAL A 248 9.30 4.51 -13.19
C VAL A 248 8.39 5.68 -12.82
N VAL A 249 7.19 5.36 -12.34
CA VAL A 249 6.16 6.35 -11.98
C VAL A 249 6.30 6.75 -10.52
#